data_AF-A0A2G9RVA9-F1
#
_entry.id   AF-A0A2G9RVA9-F1
#
_cell.length_a   1.000
_cell.length_b   1.000
_cell.length_c   1.000
_cell.angle_alpha   90.00
_cell.angle_beta   90.00
_cell.angle_gamma   90.00
#
_symmetry.space_group_name_H-M   'P 1'
#
loop_
_entity.id
_entity.type
_entity.pdbx_description
1 polymer ?
#
loop_
_entity_poly.entity_id
_entity_poly.type
_entity_poly.pdbx_seq_one_letter_code
_entity_poly.pdbx_strand_id
1 'polypeptide(L)'
;GSTHRLDITPPDMEKMMCALRMSDLSTDEEEVVRSKINSYEKKIDSLMCEVGTLKNEVELKKRDHSIERFEAQLEASKRLLNAKNEELHEVSQELAETENENTRLKRSIDRIKEETDLSLRHKQLLQQEQSHLLAKLVEAEMDGAEAVRQVNSLQDTITQMKQEKRLNTTDMNLLTRQKEILLEKLNTFEETNRTLRTLLREQHSRETETHRLLEQKELLLKKLSDADTERAHLQLRLHERDKEIEDLRVQLKTEKDLARTSTEYSKSLESTRAHLQGQLRNREAENNRLSVQLRNMEHNESRHKEEMKLMTAQLDDLRQRVEPEKEALKRSVRVQKHRAERSEEKVQLLNTQLMEKNTELSAALSSMESLKSRYNMLTKDKSQLESEVTMLNDRVSKLLEESQNSEDKTRSERDSLLDRLHQQTMENTTVRLEHEKLKTHLSTVEEKLTLAHNEIQQLKNSLRQYEGLVDTYKDQMKKTRLEADQMSLQLERSDAENKNLKDEMNIELEQVCLTII
;
A
#
# COMPACT_ATOMS: atom_id res chain seq x y z
N GLY A 1 79.48 -49.21 -11.53
CA GLY A 1 79.82 -47.91 -12.13
C GLY A 1 80.20 -46.95 -11.02
N SER A 2 81.27 -46.19 -11.22
CA SER A 2 81.83 -45.19 -10.30
C SER A 2 81.03 -43.88 -10.27
N THR A 3 81.53 -42.92 -9.46
CA THR A 3 81.27 -41.46 -9.40
C THR A 3 80.22 -41.00 -8.37
N HIS A 4 80.33 -39.87 -7.66
CA HIS A 4 81.41 -38.96 -7.25
C HIS A 4 80.82 -38.04 -6.16
N ARG A 5 81.70 -37.44 -5.36
CA ARG A 5 81.51 -36.60 -4.17
C ARG A 5 81.31 -35.11 -4.55
N LEU A 6 80.52 -34.35 -3.77
CA LEU A 6 80.63 -32.88 -3.66
C LEU A 6 80.23 -32.40 -2.25
N ASP A 7 81.16 -31.70 -1.58
CA ASP A 7 80.97 -30.93 -0.34
C ASP A 7 80.85 -29.44 -0.69
N ILE A 8 79.87 -28.71 -0.13
CA ILE A 8 79.74 -27.26 -0.25
C ILE A 8 79.40 -26.67 1.12
N THR A 9 80.29 -25.83 1.64
CA THR A 9 80.10 -24.97 2.82
C THR A 9 79.65 -23.57 2.39
N PRO A 10 78.75 -22.89 3.12
CA PRO A 10 78.56 -21.44 2.97
C PRO A 10 78.93 -20.63 4.24
N PRO A 11 79.27 -19.34 4.07
CA PRO A 11 80.05 -18.53 5.02
C PRO A 11 79.21 -17.66 5.97
N ASP A 12 79.92 -17.15 6.98
CA ASP A 12 79.51 -16.26 8.07
C ASP A 12 79.52 -14.79 7.65
N MET A 13 78.50 -14.01 8.05
CA MET A 13 78.37 -12.57 7.79
C MET A 13 77.66 -11.86 8.96
N GLU A 14 78.35 -11.81 10.10
CA GLU A 14 78.34 -10.63 10.96
C GLU A 14 78.66 -9.37 10.12
N LYS A 15 77.64 -8.65 9.63
CA LYS A 15 77.72 -7.23 9.26
C LYS A 15 76.38 -6.76 8.67
N MET A 16 75.46 -6.35 9.54
CA MET A 16 74.52 -5.26 9.22
C MET A 16 74.03 -4.66 10.53
N MET A 17 74.90 -3.86 11.14
CA MET A 17 74.49 -2.88 12.15
C MET A 17 73.69 -1.77 11.47
N CYS A 18 72.63 -1.27 12.12
CA CYS A 18 72.25 0.14 12.06
C CYS A 18 71.32 0.51 13.23
N ALA A 19 71.83 1.36 14.11
CA ALA A 19 71.15 1.92 15.27
C ALA A 19 70.13 2.99 14.86
N LEU A 20 68.90 2.89 15.39
CA LEU A 20 67.83 3.89 15.25
C LEU A 20 67.70 4.70 16.54
N ARG A 21 67.63 6.04 16.40
CA ARG A 21 67.54 7.04 17.48
C ARG A 21 66.09 7.22 17.96
N MET A 22 65.93 7.44 19.25
CA MET A 22 64.66 7.43 20.01
C MET A 22 63.74 8.65 19.83
N SER A 23 63.97 9.53 18.86
CA SER A 23 63.29 10.84 18.77
C SER A 23 62.13 10.93 17.76
N ASP A 24 61.84 9.86 17.02
CA ASP A 24 60.83 9.89 15.94
C ASP A 24 59.53 9.11 16.27
N LEU A 25 59.31 8.76 17.55
CA LEU A 25 58.16 7.94 17.96
C LEU A 25 56.98 8.81 18.45
N SER A 26 56.17 9.27 17.50
CA SER A 26 54.78 9.69 17.76
C SER A 26 53.96 8.44 18.14
N THR A 27 53.47 8.39 19.38
CA THR A 27 52.90 7.18 20.00
C THR A 27 51.53 6.73 19.47
N ASP A 28 50.81 7.57 18.74
CA ASP A 28 49.46 7.23 18.22
C ASP A 28 49.48 6.30 17.00
N GLU A 29 50.49 6.39 16.12
CA GLU A 29 50.62 5.45 14.99
C GLU A 29 51.24 4.11 15.43
N GLU A 30 52.12 4.13 16.44
CA GLU A 30 52.75 2.90 16.96
C GLU A 30 51.76 1.97 17.67
N GLU A 31 50.72 2.48 18.34
CA GLU A 31 49.77 1.65 19.09
C GLU A 31 48.81 0.90 18.15
N VAL A 32 48.39 1.54 17.04
CA VAL A 32 47.63 0.88 15.96
C VAL A 32 48.47 -0.18 15.27
N VAL A 33 49.75 0.11 15.00
CA VAL A 33 50.70 -0.87 14.43
C VAL A 33 50.92 -2.05 15.40
N ARG A 34 51.10 -1.80 16.70
CA ARG A 34 51.20 -2.86 17.73
C ARG A 34 49.94 -3.74 17.80
N SER A 35 48.75 -3.16 17.68
CA SER A 35 47.50 -3.94 17.66
C SER A 35 47.38 -4.85 16.42
N LYS A 36 47.80 -4.36 15.25
CA LYS A 36 47.84 -5.15 14.00
C LYS A 36 48.91 -6.25 14.07
N ILE A 37 50.08 -5.95 14.63
CA ILE A 37 51.15 -6.92 14.88
C ILE A 37 50.64 -8.03 15.80
N ASN A 38 50.03 -7.70 16.93
CA ASN A 38 49.44 -8.71 17.84
C ASN A 38 48.35 -9.55 17.16
N SER A 39 47.55 -8.95 16.27
CA SER A 39 46.58 -9.67 15.45
C SER A 39 47.26 -10.67 14.50
N TYR A 40 48.34 -10.24 13.84
CA TYR A 40 49.10 -11.11 12.93
C TYR A 40 49.86 -12.19 13.69
N GLU A 41 50.45 -11.92 14.84
CA GLU A 41 51.12 -12.91 15.70
C GLU A 41 50.14 -14.00 16.13
N LYS A 42 48.95 -13.63 16.63
CA LYS A 42 47.91 -14.61 16.95
C LYS A 42 47.48 -15.43 15.74
N LYS A 43 47.43 -14.82 14.55
CA LYS A 43 47.09 -15.53 13.31
C LYS A 43 48.20 -16.47 12.89
N ILE A 44 49.46 -16.08 13.05
CA ILE A 44 50.65 -16.90 12.80
C ILE A 44 50.67 -18.08 13.78
N ASP A 45 50.43 -17.86 15.07
CA ASP A 45 50.39 -18.92 16.08
C ASP A 45 49.28 -19.94 15.78
N SER A 46 48.08 -19.46 15.43
CA SER A 46 46.97 -20.32 14.99
C SER A 46 47.35 -21.16 13.77
N LEU A 47 47.97 -20.54 12.76
CA LEU A 47 48.42 -21.24 11.55
C LEU A 47 49.56 -22.21 11.84
N MET A 48 50.49 -21.88 12.74
CA MET A 48 51.58 -22.77 13.16
C MET A 48 51.05 -23.99 13.92
N CYS A 49 50.02 -23.80 14.77
CA CYS A 49 49.30 -24.90 15.39
C CYS A 49 48.58 -25.77 14.36
N GLU A 50 47.86 -25.17 13.41
CA GLU A 50 47.16 -25.91 12.32
C GLU A 50 48.14 -26.65 11.40
N VAL A 51 49.28 -26.05 11.05
CA VAL A 51 50.34 -26.71 10.28
C VAL A 51 50.96 -27.84 11.10
N GLY A 52 51.13 -27.67 12.41
CA GLY A 52 51.59 -28.71 13.31
C GLY A 52 50.64 -29.91 13.37
N THR A 53 49.33 -29.66 13.47
CA THR A 53 48.32 -30.74 13.45
C THR A 53 48.25 -31.41 12.09
N LEU A 54 48.24 -30.66 10.98
CA LEU A 54 48.25 -31.20 9.62
C LEU A 54 49.51 -32.03 9.34
N LYS A 55 50.68 -31.59 9.81
CA LYS A 55 51.93 -32.35 9.67
C LYS A 55 51.85 -33.68 10.41
N ASN A 56 51.31 -33.68 11.63
CA ASN A 56 51.10 -34.91 12.39
C ASN A 56 50.07 -35.84 11.71
N GLU A 57 48.99 -35.29 11.15
CA GLU A 57 47.98 -36.06 10.42
C GLU A 57 48.58 -36.71 9.15
N VAL A 58 49.41 -35.98 8.40
CA VAL A 58 50.11 -36.53 7.23
C VAL A 58 51.09 -37.64 7.63
N GLU A 59 51.82 -37.47 8.73
CA GLU A 59 52.74 -38.48 9.26
C GLU A 59 52.03 -39.72 9.82
N LEU A 60 50.83 -39.56 10.39
CA LEU A 60 49.97 -40.69 10.77
C LEU A 60 49.48 -41.43 9.53
N LYS A 61 48.94 -40.72 8.53
CA LYS A 61 48.49 -41.33 7.27
C LYS A 61 49.61 -42.13 6.60
N LYS A 62 50.85 -41.62 6.56
CA LYS A 62 51.99 -42.37 6.00
C LYS A 62 52.31 -43.66 6.77
N ARG A 63 52.21 -43.62 8.11
CA ARG A 63 52.38 -44.82 8.95
C ARG A 63 51.27 -45.82 8.69
N ASP A 64 50.02 -45.37 8.65
CA ASP A 64 48.86 -46.23 8.38
C ASP A 64 48.99 -46.92 7.01
N HIS A 65 49.34 -46.18 5.96
CA HIS A 65 49.59 -46.78 4.63
C HIS A 65 50.75 -47.79 4.63
N SER A 66 51.75 -47.59 5.49
CA SER A 66 52.88 -48.52 5.60
C SER A 66 52.46 -49.79 6.33
N ILE A 67 51.66 -49.66 7.39
CA ILE A 67 51.07 -50.77 8.14
C ILE A 67 50.17 -51.58 7.21
N GLU A 68 49.26 -50.94 6.47
CA GLU A 68 48.39 -51.63 5.50
C GLU A 68 49.18 -52.44 4.46
N ARG A 69 50.30 -51.90 3.95
CA ARG A 69 51.18 -52.65 3.04
C ARG A 69 51.83 -53.86 3.70
N PHE A 70 52.32 -53.72 4.93
CA PHE A 70 52.92 -54.84 5.67
C PHE A 70 51.88 -55.90 6.00
N GLU A 71 50.66 -55.51 6.38
CA GLU A 71 49.54 -56.42 6.61
C GLU A 71 49.16 -57.18 5.35
N ALA A 72 49.05 -56.49 4.21
CA ALA A 72 48.78 -57.12 2.92
C ALA A 72 49.87 -58.14 2.53
N GLN A 73 51.15 -57.82 2.74
CA GLN A 73 52.27 -58.75 2.49
C GLN A 73 52.25 -59.95 3.43
N LEU A 74 51.98 -59.73 4.73
CA LEU A 74 51.87 -60.79 5.71
C LEU A 74 50.71 -61.73 5.36
N GLU A 75 49.58 -61.18 4.92
CA GLU A 75 48.43 -61.97 4.52
C GLU A 75 48.70 -62.76 3.24
N ALA A 76 49.40 -62.18 2.26
CA ALA A 76 49.85 -62.90 1.07
C ALA A 76 50.81 -64.06 1.42
N SER A 77 51.75 -63.84 2.34
CA SER A 77 52.67 -64.89 2.82
C SER A 77 51.93 -66.00 3.57
N LYS A 78 50.96 -65.66 4.43
CA LYS A 78 50.09 -66.63 5.12
C LYS A 78 49.30 -67.47 4.14
N ARG A 79 48.71 -66.86 3.11
CA ARG A 79 47.98 -67.59 2.05
C ARG A 79 48.89 -68.57 1.32
N LEU A 80 50.11 -68.17 0.97
CA LEU A 80 51.08 -69.05 0.31
C LEU A 80 51.51 -70.22 1.21
N LEU A 81 51.78 -69.96 2.49
CA LEU A 81 52.15 -70.99 3.46
C LEU A 81 51.00 -72.00 3.64
N ASN A 82 49.78 -71.52 3.74
CA ASN A 82 48.59 -72.38 3.85
C ASN A 82 48.44 -73.25 2.60
N ALA A 83 48.56 -72.68 1.40
CA ALA A 83 48.52 -73.45 0.16
C ALA A 83 49.61 -74.53 0.10
N LYS A 84 50.83 -74.22 0.57
CA LYS A 84 51.91 -75.22 0.63
C LYS A 84 51.69 -76.30 1.69
N ASN A 85 51.07 -75.96 2.81
CA ASN A 85 50.68 -76.94 3.83
C ASN A 85 49.55 -77.85 3.32
N GLU A 86 48.60 -77.30 2.55
CA GLU A 86 47.54 -78.08 1.90
C GLU A 86 48.13 -79.06 0.87
N GLU A 87 49.01 -78.60 -0.03
CA GLU A 87 49.72 -79.49 -0.97
C GLU A 87 50.49 -80.61 -0.26
N LEU A 88 51.22 -80.30 0.82
CA LEU A 88 51.95 -81.31 1.60
C LEU A 88 51.02 -82.31 2.27
N HIS A 89 49.84 -81.86 2.71
CA HIS A 89 48.84 -82.73 3.30
C HIS A 89 48.25 -83.68 2.26
N GLU A 90 47.93 -83.18 1.07
CA GLU A 90 47.47 -83.99 -0.07
C GLU A 90 48.50 -85.05 -0.45
N VAL A 91 49.76 -84.68 -0.65
CA VAL A 91 50.83 -85.64 -0.99
C VAL A 91 51.04 -86.69 0.12
N SER A 92 50.95 -86.28 1.39
CA SER A 92 51.06 -87.21 2.52
C SER A 92 49.88 -88.19 2.56
N GLN A 93 48.68 -87.72 2.22
CA GLN A 93 47.50 -88.57 2.13
C GLN A 93 47.62 -89.56 0.97
N GLU A 94 48.01 -89.11 -0.23
CA GLU A 94 48.24 -89.99 -1.39
C GLU A 94 49.30 -91.06 -1.08
N LEU A 95 50.39 -90.69 -0.41
CA LEU A 95 51.41 -91.66 0.01
C LEU A 95 50.83 -92.70 0.98
N ALA A 96 50.05 -92.29 1.97
CA ALA A 96 49.41 -93.22 2.90
C ALA A 96 48.42 -94.16 2.19
N GLU A 97 47.66 -93.66 1.21
CA GLU A 97 46.75 -94.47 0.39
C GLU A 97 47.52 -95.51 -0.45
N THR A 98 48.63 -95.11 -1.08
CA THR A 98 49.46 -96.04 -1.87
C THR A 98 50.18 -97.08 -1.01
N GLU A 99 50.67 -96.71 0.18
CA GLU A 99 51.24 -97.65 1.15
C GLU A 99 50.20 -98.67 1.60
N ASN A 100 48.98 -98.22 1.92
CA ASN A 100 47.88 -99.09 2.32
C ASN A 100 47.53 -100.11 1.22
N GLU A 101 47.41 -99.66 -0.03
CA GLU A 101 47.13 -100.57 -1.15
C GLU A 101 48.28 -101.56 -1.36
N ASN A 102 49.54 -101.13 -1.23
CA ASN A 102 50.69 -102.03 -1.33
C ASN A 102 50.66 -103.12 -0.23
N THR A 103 50.31 -102.78 1.01
CA THR A 103 50.14 -103.79 2.07
C THR A 103 49.01 -104.77 1.76
N ARG A 104 47.90 -104.30 1.18
CA ARG A 104 46.76 -105.14 0.78
C ARG A 104 47.15 -106.10 -0.34
N LEU A 105 47.88 -105.63 -1.35
CA LEU A 105 48.40 -106.45 -2.44
C LEU A 105 49.37 -107.53 -1.95
N LYS A 106 50.32 -107.19 -1.05
CA LYS A 106 51.22 -108.17 -0.42
C LYS A 106 50.44 -109.29 0.28
N ARG A 107 49.47 -108.92 1.13
CA ARG A 107 48.60 -109.91 1.81
C ARG A 107 47.82 -110.77 0.81
N SER A 108 47.39 -110.22 -0.31
CA SER A 108 46.69 -110.98 -1.36
C SER A 108 47.62 -112.01 -2.02
N ILE A 109 48.84 -111.61 -2.34
CA ILE A 109 49.86 -112.49 -2.94
C ILE A 109 50.20 -113.64 -1.99
N ASP A 110 50.37 -113.36 -0.69
CA ASP A 110 50.69 -114.39 0.30
C ASP A 110 49.56 -115.43 0.44
N ARG A 111 48.29 -114.99 0.45
CA ARG A 111 47.13 -115.90 0.45
C ARG A 111 47.09 -116.80 -0.79
N ILE A 112 47.34 -116.24 -1.97
CA ILE A 112 47.37 -117.02 -3.22
C ILE A 112 48.48 -118.09 -3.14
N LYS A 113 49.66 -117.73 -2.64
CA LYS A 113 50.77 -118.69 -2.47
C LYS A 113 50.38 -119.82 -1.52
N GLU A 114 49.83 -119.49 -0.35
CA GLU A 114 49.37 -120.48 0.62
C GLU A 114 48.32 -121.44 0.01
N GLU A 115 47.36 -120.90 -0.75
CA GLU A 115 46.32 -121.70 -1.40
C GLU A 115 46.91 -122.63 -2.48
N THR A 116 47.90 -122.15 -3.25
CA THR A 116 48.61 -122.99 -4.23
C THR A 116 49.43 -124.10 -3.58
N ASP A 117 50.09 -123.82 -2.46
CA ASP A 117 50.88 -124.80 -1.70
C ASP A 117 49.98 -125.89 -1.09
N LEU A 118 48.82 -125.50 -0.55
CA LEU A 118 47.82 -126.44 -0.04
C LEU A 118 47.28 -127.34 -1.16
N SER A 119 46.98 -126.78 -2.32
CA SER A 119 46.53 -127.55 -3.50
C SER A 119 47.58 -128.56 -3.98
N LEU A 120 48.86 -128.15 -4.03
CA LEU A 120 49.97 -129.04 -4.36
C LEU A 120 50.13 -130.18 -3.35
N ARG A 121 50.09 -129.88 -2.05
CA ARG A 121 50.16 -130.91 -0.99
C ARG A 121 48.99 -131.88 -1.07
N HIS A 122 47.77 -131.38 -1.31
CA HIS A 122 46.59 -132.22 -1.46
C HIS A 122 46.72 -133.19 -2.64
N LYS A 123 47.19 -132.70 -3.80
CA LYS A 123 47.45 -133.54 -4.97
C LYS A 123 48.49 -134.62 -4.70
N GLN A 124 49.56 -134.29 -3.98
CA GLN A 124 50.59 -135.27 -3.59
C GLN A 124 50.03 -136.34 -2.67
N LEU A 125 49.21 -135.96 -1.68
CA LEU A 125 48.61 -136.90 -0.73
C LEU A 125 47.66 -137.87 -1.46
N LEU A 126 46.82 -137.36 -2.36
CA LEU A 126 45.93 -138.19 -3.18
C LEU A 126 46.73 -139.19 -4.04
N GLN A 127 47.84 -138.76 -4.62
CA GLN A 127 48.71 -139.62 -5.42
C GLN A 127 49.41 -140.71 -4.58
N GLN A 128 49.79 -140.39 -3.34
CA GLN A 128 50.34 -141.37 -2.39
C GLN A 128 49.29 -142.41 -1.98
N GLU A 129 48.07 -141.99 -1.67
CA GLU A 129 46.95 -142.88 -1.31
C GLU A 129 46.60 -143.83 -2.45
N GLN A 130 46.50 -143.32 -3.69
CA GLN A 130 46.29 -144.14 -4.89
C GLN A 130 47.38 -145.20 -5.07
N SER A 131 48.65 -144.79 -4.89
CA SER A 131 49.79 -145.71 -5.00
C SER A 131 49.75 -146.78 -3.92
N HIS A 132 49.36 -146.44 -2.69
CA HIS A 132 49.24 -147.38 -1.58
C HIS A 132 48.11 -148.40 -1.81
N LEU A 133 46.93 -147.93 -2.25
CA LEU A 133 45.80 -148.81 -2.58
C LEU A 133 46.16 -149.77 -3.72
N LEU A 134 46.82 -149.28 -4.77
CA LEU A 134 47.29 -150.10 -5.89
C LEU A 134 48.32 -151.15 -5.43
N ALA A 135 49.27 -150.78 -4.57
CA ALA A 135 50.24 -151.71 -4.02
C ALA A 135 49.56 -152.83 -3.22
N LYS A 136 48.57 -152.49 -2.37
CA LYS A 136 47.83 -153.50 -1.59
C LYS A 136 46.95 -154.39 -2.46
N LEU A 137 46.42 -153.86 -3.56
CA LEU A 137 45.68 -154.64 -4.55
C LEU A 137 46.58 -155.70 -5.20
N VAL A 138 47.78 -155.30 -5.61
CA VAL A 138 48.78 -156.21 -6.20
C VAL A 138 49.23 -157.27 -5.18
N GLU A 139 49.44 -156.89 -3.91
CA GLU A 139 49.80 -157.83 -2.84
C GLU A 139 48.71 -158.89 -2.62
N ALA A 140 47.44 -158.47 -2.57
CA ALA A 140 46.31 -159.40 -2.46
C ALA A 140 46.20 -160.34 -3.68
N GLU A 141 46.48 -159.85 -4.89
CA GLU A 141 46.53 -160.67 -6.10
C GLU A 141 47.67 -161.70 -6.04
N MET A 142 48.86 -161.29 -5.59
CA MET A 142 50.01 -162.16 -5.41
C MET A 142 49.76 -163.25 -4.36
N ASP A 143 49.25 -162.88 -3.18
CA ASP A 143 48.91 -163.85 -2.12
C ASP A 143 47.83 -164.83 -2.56
N GLY A 144 46.83 -164.35 -3.30
CA GLY A 144 45.81 -165.20 -3.91
C GLY A 144 46.43 -166.19 -4.90
N ALA A 145 47.35 -165.73 -5.75
CA ALA A 145 48.08 -166.60 -6.68
C ALA A 145 48.99 -167.60 -5.95
N GLU A 146 49.63 -167.22 -4.84
CA GLU A 146 50.41 -168.12 -3.98
C GLU A 146 49.53 -169.22 -3.37
N ALA A 147 48.37 -168.84 -2.81
CA ALA A 147 47.41 -169.77 -2.24
C ALA A 147 46.90 -170.76 -3.30
N VAL A 148 46.57 -170.28 -4.50
CA VAL A 148 46.18 -171.14 -5.64
C VAL A 148 47.31 -172.10 -6.04
N ARG A 149 48.56 -171.63 -6.14
CA ARG A 149 49.71 -172.50 -6.40
C ARG A 149 49.87 -173.59 -5.35
N GLN A 150 49.69 -173.24 -4.07
CA GLN A 150 49.77 -174.21 -2.97
C GLN A 150 48.62 -175.21 -2.98
N VAL A 151 47.39 -174.80 -3.34
CA VAL A 151 46.26 -175.70 -3.58
C VAL A 151 46.60 -176.74 -4.66
N ASN A 152 47.17 -176.29 -5.79
CA ASN A 152 47.58 -177.18 -6.88
C ASN A 152 48.65 -178.18 -6.41
N SER A 153 49.67 -177.72 -5.66
CA SER A 153 50.73 -178.60 -5.12
C SER A 153 50.19 -179.65 -4.13
N LEU A 154 49.25 -179.26 -3.26
CA LEU A 154 48.56 -180.18 -2.35
C LEU A 154 47.72 -181.20 -3.14
N GLN A 155 47.00 -180.74 -4.16
CA GLN A 155 46.21 -181.59 -5.05
C GLN A 155 47.08 -182.63 -5.76
N ASP A 156 48.22 -182.21 -6.34
CA ASP A 156 49.18 -183.10 -7.01
C ASP A 156 49.68 -184.19 -6.06
N THR A 157 50.02 -183.81 -4.82
CA THR A 157 50.51 -184.75 -3.80
C THR A 157 49.43 -185.75 -3.38
N ILE A 158 48.19 -185.29 -3.21
CA ILE A 158 47.04 -186.18 -2.96
C ILE A 158 46.85 -187.14 -4.16
N THR A 159 46.99 -186.67 -5.40
CA THR A 159 46.86 -187.54 -6.58
C THR A 159 47.98 -188.57 -6.68
N GLN A 160 49.23 -188.20 -6.35
CA GLN A 160 50.36 -189.12 -6.30
C GLN A 160 50.17 -190.20 -5.21
N MET A 161 49.79 -189.79 -3.99
CA MET A 161 49.50 -190.71 -2.89
C MET A 161 48.36 -191.69 -3.22
N LYS A 162 47.34 -191.25 -3.97
CA LYS A 162 46.25 -192.12 -4.45
C LYS A 162 46.74 -193.21 -5.41
N GLN A 163 47.79 -192.95 -6.19
CA GLN A 163 48.35 -193.91 -7.16
C GLN A 163 49.19 -195.01 -6.49
N GLU A 164 49.89 -194.70 -5.38
CA GLU A 164 50.83 -195.61 -4.70
C GLU A 164 50.17 -196.69 -3.81
N LYS A 165 48.84 -196.64 -3.59
CA LYS A 165 47.97 -197.66 -2.93
C LYS A 165 48.32 -198.07 -1.48
N ARG A 166 49.40 -197.56 -0.86
CA ARG A 166 49.74 -197.76 0.56
C ARG A 166 50.19 -196.44 1.20
N LEU A 167 49.46 -195.98 2.22
CA LEU A 167 49.81 -194.77 2.98
C LEU A 167 50.90 -195.09 4.00
N ASN A 168 52.06 -194.46 3.85
CA ASN A 168 53.15 -194.57 4.83
C ASN A 168 53.17 -193.33 5.76
N THR A 169 53.87 -193.42 6.88
CA THR A 169 53.96 -192.34 7.89
C THR A 169 54.59 -191.06 7.30
N THR A 170 55.48 -191.19 6.32
CA THR A 170 56.11 -190.05 5.64
C THR A 170 55.14 -189.27 4.76
N ASP A 171 54.21 -189.94 4.08
CA ASP A 171 53.18 -189.29 3.26
C ASP A 171 52.17 -188.52 4.12
N MET A 172 51.83 -189.07 5.30
CA MET A 172 50.97 -188.39 6.27
C MET A 172 51.62 -187.11 6.81
N ASN A 173 52.94 -187.15 7.07
CA ASN A 173 53.70 -185.98 7.50
C ASN A 173 53.82 -184.94 6.36
N LEU A 174 54.02 -185.38 5.12
CA LEU A 174 54.06 -184.49 3.94
C LEU A 174 52.71 -183.80 3.72
N LEU A 175 51.61 -184.54 3.81
CA LEU A 175 50.25 -183.99 3.68
C LEU A 175 49.93 -182.99 4.80
N THR A 176 50.34 -183.30 6.03
CA THR A 176 50.18 -182.40 7.18
C THR A 176 50.95 -181.10 6.95
N ARG A 177 52.20 -181.18 6.49
CA ARG A 177 53.02 -180.01 6.16
C ARG A 177 52.42 -179.18 5.02
N GLN A 178 51.93 -179.81 3.94
CA GLN A 178 51.31 -179.08 2.83
C GLN A 178 49.98 -178.43 3.23
N LYS A 179 49.21 -179.06 4.11
CA LYS A 179 48.02 -178.47 4.72
C LYS A 179 48.38 -177.25 5.57
N GLU A 180 49.43 -177.32 6.38
CA GLU A 180 49.91 -176.19 7.19
C GLU A 180 50.34 -175.01 6.32
N ILE A 181 51.15 -175.25 5.27
CA ILE A 181 51.57 -174.20 4.33
C ILE A 181 50.35 -173.61 3.60
N LEU A 182 49.37 -174.43 3.21
CA LEU A 182 48.14 -173.93 2.59
C LEU A 182 47.35 -173.05 3.55
N LEU A 183 47.19 -173.45 4.81
CA LEU A 183 46.51 -172.65 5.82
C LEU A 183 47.22 -171.32 6.06
N GLU A 184 48.56 -171.33 6.08
CA GLU A 184 49.37 -170.11 6.16
C GLU A 184 49.12 -169.18 4.97
N LYS A 185 49.18 -169.69 3.73
CA LYS A 185 48.92 -168.90 2.51
C LYS A 185 47.48 -168.39 2.40
N LEU A 186 46.50 -169.17 2.87
CA LEU A 186 45.11 -168.73 2.93
C LEU A 186 44.92 -167.65 3.99
N ASN A 187 45.60 -167.77 5.14
CA ASN A 187 45.54 -166.75 6.17
C ASN A 187 46.19 -165.44 5.71
N THR A 188 47.35 -165.48 5.04
CA THR A 188 47.98 -164.27 4.48
C THR A 188 47.08 -163.62 3.43
N PHE A 189 46.52 -164.40 2.50
CA PHE A 189 45.56 -163.89 1.52
C PHE A 189 44.31 -163.28 2.18
N GLU A 190 43.78 -163.93 3.23
CA GLU A 190 42.61 -163.41 3.94
C GLU A 190 42.93 -162.08 4.66
N GLU A 191 44.10 -161.97 5.30
CA GLU A 191 44.58 -160.74 5.94
C GLU A 191 44.80 -159.59 4.94
N THR A 192 45.43 -159.87 3.79
CA THR A 192 45.64 -158.85 2.75
C THR A 192 44.34 -158.43 2.08
N ASN A 193 43.40 -159.37 1.84
CA ASN A 193 42.07 -159.05 1.32
C ASN A 193 41.24 -158.23 2.32
N ARG A 194 41.27 -158.57 3.62
CA ARG A 194 40.63 -157.77 4.68
C ARG A 194 41.18 -156.34 4.71
N THR A 195 42.51 -156.19 4.61
CA THR A 195 43.17 -154.87 4.56
C THR A 195 42.73 -154.07 3.34
N LEU A 196 42.73 -154.69 2.14
CA LEU A 196 42.28 -154.06 0.90
C LEU A 196 40.82 -153.61 0.97
N ARG A 197 39.92 -154.43 1.52
CA ARG A 197 38.50 -154.07 1.72
C ARG A 197 38.33 -152.89 2.67
N THR A 198 39.20 -152.75 3.66
CA THR A 198 39.20 -151.59 4.56
C THR A 198 39.65 -150.34 3.82
N LEU A 199 40.76 -150.41 3.08
CA LEU A 199 41.26 -149.29 2.26
C LEU A 199 40.23 -148.83 1.21
N LEU A 200 39.54 -149.77 0.54
CA LEU A 200 38.49 -149.44 -0.44
C LEU A 200 37.28 -148.74 0.22
N ARG A 201 36.88 -149.17 1.42
CA ARG A 201 35.79 -148.51 2.17
C ARG A 201 36.20 -147.11 2.62
N GLU A 202 37.42 -146.95 3.11
CA GLU A 202 37.97 -145.64 3.48
C GLU A 202 38.04 -144.69 2.28
N GLN A 203 38.54 -145.18 1.13
CA GLN A 203 38.59 -144.41 -0.11
C GLN A 203 37.20 -143.94 -0.54
N HIS A 204 36.21 -144.84 -0.56
CA HIS A 204 34.84 -144.48 -0.89
C HIS A 204 34.22 -143.48 0.09
N SER A 205 34.51 -143.62 1.39
CA SER A 205 34.07 -142.66 2.42
C SER A 205 34.72 -141.28 2.22
N ARG A 206 35.99 -141.22 1.81
CA ARG A 206 36.67 -139.95 1.51
C ARG A 206 36.10 -139.31 0.26
N GLU A 207 35.88 -140.08 -0.81
CA GLU A 207 35.30 -139.58 -2.07
C GLU A 207 33.87 -139.03 -1.89
N THR A 208 33.05 -139.70 -1.09
CA THR A 208 31.69 -139.20 -0.78
C THR A 208 31.74 -137.90 0.03
N GLU A 209 32.66 -137.79 0.98
CA GLU A 209 32.86 -136.55 1.74
C GLU A 209 33.40 -135.42 0.87
N THR A 210 34.37 -135.68 -0.03
CA THR A 210 34.88 -134.66 -0.95
C THR A 210 33.79 -134.18 -1.91
N HIS A 211 32.95 -135.06 -2.44
CA HIS A 211 31.78 -134.67 -3.23
C HIS A 211 30.83 -133.78 -2.44
N ARG A 212 30.52 -134.13 -1.18
CA ARG A 212 29.65 -133.33 -0.32
C ARG A 212 30.24 -131.95 -0.02
N LEU A 213 31.56 -131.88 0.21
CA LEU A 213 32.28 -130.62 0.40
C LEU A 213 32.30 -129.76 -0.87
N LEU A 214 32.39 -130.37 -2.06
CA LEU A 214 32.30 -129.67 -3.34
C LEU A 214 30.90 -129.07 -3.54
N GLU A 215 29.83 -129.81 -3.27
CA GLU A 215 28.45 -129.28 -3.33
C GLU A 215 28.24 -128.12 -2.35
N GLN A 216 28.77 -128.23 -1.12
CA GLN A 216 28.75 -127.13 -0.16
C GLN A 216 29.53 -125.91 -0.65
N LYS A 217 30.71 -126.12 -1.25
CA LYS A 217 31.53 -125.05 -1.84
C LYS A 217 30.78 -124.33 -2.96
N GLU A 218 30.12 -125.06 -3.86
CA GLU A 218 29.31 -124.48 -4.94
C GLU A 218 28.14 -123.65 -4.41
N LEU A 219 27.44 -124.16 -3.39
CA LEU A 219 26.34 -123.43 -2.75
C LEU A 219 26.83 -122.14 -2.04
N LEU A 220 28.00 -122.19 -1.39
CA LEU A 220 28.61 -121.01 -0.78
C LEU A 220 29.06 -119.99 -1.84
N LEU A 221 29.64 -120.44 -2.96
CA LEU A 221 30.01 -119.56 -4.07
C LEU A 221 28.78 -118.88 -4.69
N LYS A 222 27.68 -119.61 -4.85
CA LYS A 222 26.42 -119.03 -5.33
C LYS A 222 25.90 -117.96 -4.36
N LYS A 223 25.86 -118.26 -3.05
CA LYS A 223 25.45 -117.29 -2.03
C LYS A 223 26.35 -116.05 -2.00
N LEU A 224 27.66 -116.23 -2.21
CA LEU A 224 28.61 -115.13 -2.28
C LEU A 224 28.33 -114.25 -3.52
N SER A 225 28.09 -114.86 -4.68
CA SER A 225 27.71 -114.15 -5.91
C SER A 225 26.40 -113.38 -5.72
N ASP A 226 25.37 -114.01 -5.15
CA ASP A 226 24.08 -113.36 -4.89
C ASP A 226 24.26 -112.16 -3.96
N ALA A 227 25.03 -112.32 -2.87
CA ALA A 227 25.34 -111.24 -1.94
C ALA A 227 26.17 -110.11 -2.59
N ASP A 228 27.11 -110.43 -3.48
CA ASP A 228 27.87 -109.43 -4.23
C ASP A 228 26.98 -108.63 -5.20
N THR A 229 26.01 -109.27 -5.86
CA THR A 229 25.05 -108.57 -6.71
C THR A 229 24.11 -107.66 -5.91
N GLU A 230 23.62 -108.13 -4.76
CA GLU A 230 22.79 -107.32 -3.86
C GLU A 230 23.58 -106.14 -3.28
N ARG A 231 24.84 -106.36 -2.88
CA ARG A 231 25.75 -105.29 -2.43
C ARG A 231 25.95 -104.23 -3.51
N ALA A 232 26.20 -104.62 -4.75
CA ALA A 232 26.34 -103.68 -5.87
C ALA A 232 25.04 -102.89 -6.10
N HIS A 233 23.88 -103.55 -6.03
CA HIS A 233 22.59 -102.89 -6.17
C HIS A 233 22.33 -101.88 -5.03
N LEU A 234 22.62 -102.25 -3.79
CA LEU A 234 22.49 -101.36 -2.63
C LEU A 234 23.44 -100.17 -2.72
N GLN A 235 24.67 -100.36 -3.20
CA GLN A 235 25.62 -99.26 -3.43
C GLN A 235 25.10 -98.26 -4.46
N LEU A 236 24.52 -98.73 -5.57
CA LEU A 236 23.91 -97.85 -6.58
C LEU A 236 22.73 -97.06 -5.98
N ARG A 237 21.84 -97.74 -5.26
CA ARG A 237 20.69 -97.10 -4.61
C ARG A 237 21.12 -96.08 -3.56
N LEU A 238 22.19 -96.35 -2.82
CA LEU A 238 22.77 -95.42 -1.85
C LEU A 238 23.32 -94.18 -2.56
N HIS A 239 24.05 -94.35 -3.66
CA HIS A 239 24.55 -93.24 -4.46
C HIS A 239 23.41 -92.37 -5.04
N GLU A 240 22.33 -93.00 -5.51
CA GLU A 240 21.13 -92.27 -5.96
C GLU A 240 20.48 -91.47 -4.83
N ARG A 241 20.39 -92.03 -3.62
CA ARG A 241 19.88 -91.31 -2.45
C ARG A 241 20.79 -90.15 -2.05
N ASP A 242 22.11 -90.34 -2.09
CA ASP A 242 23.07 -89.27 -1.80
C ASP A 242 22.92 -88.10 -2.78
N LYS A 243 22.72 -88.41 -4.06
CA LYS A 243 22.44 -87.39 -5.09
C LYS A 243 21.13 -86.65 -4.81
N GLU A 244 20.05 -87.37 -4.48
CA GLU A 244 18.76 -86.78 -4.11
C GLU A 244 18.88 -85.88 -2.87
N ILE A 245 19.66 -86.30 -1.87
CA ILE A 245 19.96 -85.48 -0.68
C ILE A 245 20.69 -84.20 -1.06
N GLU A 246 21.68 -84.27 -1.95
CA GLU A 246 22.42 -83.09 -2.38
C GLU A 246 21.55 -82.11 -3.19
N ASP A 247 20.71 -82.62 -4.10
CA ASP A 247 19.73 -81.82 -4.83
C ASP A 247 18.76 -81.11 -3.87
N LEU A 248 18.24 -81.82 -2.85
CA LEU A 248 17.38 -81.25 -1.82
C LEU A 248 18.10 -80.22 -0.94
N ARG A 249 19.39 -80.40 -0.64
CA ARG A 249 20.20 -79.42 0.08
C ARG A 249 20.36 -78.13 -0.70
N VAL A 250 20.60 -78.22 -2.01
CA VAL A 250 20.67 -77.06 -2.90
C VAL A 250 19.34 -76.31 -2.91
N GLN A 251 18.22 -77.03 -3.08
CA GLN A 251 16.87 -76.44 -3.05
C GLN A 251 16.55 -75.76 -1.71
N LEU A 252 16.91 -76.40 -0.59
CA LEU A 252 16.72 -75.82 0.73
C LEU A 252 17.55 -74.54 0.92
N LYS A 253 18.77 -74.50 0.38
CA LYS A 253 19.61 -73.29 0.43
C LYS A 253 18.98 -72.17 -0.39
N THR A 254 18.52 -72.46 -1.61
CA THR A 254 17.85 -71.45 -2.45
C THR A 254 16.58 -70.93 -1.80
N GLU A 255 15.76 -71.79 -1.20
CA GLU A 255 14.56 -71.36 -0.47
C GLU A 255 14.89 -70.49 0.74
N LYS A 256 15.96 -70.81 1.49
CA LYS A 256 16.44 -69.96 2.59
C LYS A 256 16.88 -68.58 2.11
N ASP A 257 17.56 -68.50 0.97
CA ASP A 257 18.00 -67.22 0.40
C ASP A 257 16.81 -66.41 -0.17
N LEU A 258 15.82 -67.08 -0.78
CA LEU A 258 14.54 -66.46 -1.16
C LEU A 258 13.76 -65.94 0.05
N ALA A 259 13.70 -66.70 1.14
CA ALA A 259 13.07 -66.24 2.37
C ALA A 259 13.78 -65.01 2.96
N ARG A 260 15.12 -65.00 2.99
CA ARG A 260 15.91 -63.84 3.44
C ARG A 260 15.62 -62.60 2.60
N THR A 261 15.72 -62.71 1.28
CA THR A 261 15.42 -61.59 0.37
C THR A 261 13.99 -61.09 0.51
N SER A 262 13.00 -61.99 0.65
CA SER A 262 11.60 -61.61 0.93
C SER A 262 11.46 -60.84 2.24
N THR A 263 12.16 -61.25 3.30
CA THR A 263 12.14 -60.50 4.57
C THR A 263 12.79 -59.12 4.47
N GLU A 264 13.86 -58.98 3.67
CA GLU A 264 14.50 -57.69 3.41
C GLU A 264 13.58 -56.76 2.62
N TYR A 265 12.90 -57.27 1.59
CA TYR A 265 11.88 -56.53 0.85
C TYR A 265 10.73 -56.09 1.78
N SER A 266 10.26 -56.97 2.66
CA SER A 266 9.21 -56.64 3.62
C SER A 266 9.64 -55.53 4.59
N LYS A 267 10.87 -55.57 5.10
CA LYS A 267 11.44 -54.51 5.94
C LYS A 267 11.56 -53.18 5.18
N SER A 268 12.01 -53.22 3.94
CA SER A 268 12.12 -52.04 3.08
C SER A 268 10.74 -51.42 2.83
N LEU A 269 9.75 -52.25 2.48
CA LEU A 269 8.36 -51.83 2.27
C LEU A 269 7.78 -51.16 3.52
N GLU A 270 7.97 -51.76 4.70
CA GLU A 270 7.46 -51.19 5.96
C GLU A 270 8.15 -49.87 6.31
N SER A 271 9.46 -49.75 6.05
CA SER A 271 10.20 -48.49 6.19
C SER A 271 9.64 -47.39 5.27
N THR A 272 9.41 -47.70 3.99
CA THR A 272 8.80 -46.77 3.04
C THR A 272 7.37 -46.40 3.47
N ARG A 273 6.58 -47.37 3.92
CA ARG A 273 5.22 -47.13 4.42
C ARG A 273 5.22 -46.20 5.62
N ALA A 274 6.09 -46.45 6.61
CA ALA A 274 6.22 -45.60 7.79
C ALA A 274 6.66 -44.17 7.41
N HIS A 275 7.60 -44.04 6.47
CA HIS A 275 8.04 -42.75 5.95
C HIS A 275 6.90 -41.97 5.29
N LEU A 276 6.15 -42.61 4.37
CA LEU A 276 5.01 -42.00 3.69
C LEU A 276 3.89 -41.62 4.68
N GLN A 277 3.62 -42.46 5.68
CA GLN A 277 2.65 -42.15 6.73
C GLN A 277 3.08 -40.94 7.57
N GLY A 278 4.38 -40.81 7.84
CA GLY A 278 4.94 -39.61 8.48
C GLY A 278 4.77 -38.36 7.63
N GLN A 279 5.05 -38.43 6.33
CA GLN A 279 4.82 -37.31 5.41
C GLN A 279 3.36 -36.90 5.36
N LEU A 280 2.44 -37.87 5.30
CA LEU A 280 1.01 -37.61 5.26
C LEU A 280 0.54 -36.86 6.52
N ARG A 281 0.94 -37.32 7.71
CA ARG A 281 0.64 -36.63 8.98
C ARG A 281 1.18 -35.20 9.01
N ASN A 282 2.41 -34.99 8.53
CA ASN A 282 3.00 -33.66 8.45
C ASN A 282 2.20 -32.73 7.52
N ARG A 283 1.81 -33.24 6.35
CA ARG A 283 0.98 -32.49 5.39
C ARG A 283 -0.42 -32.20 5.93
N GLU A 284 -1.04 -33.14 6.64
CA GLU A 284 -2.31 -32.93 7.33
C GLU A 284 -2.21 -31.84 8.40
N ALA A 285 -1.14 -31.86 9.21
CA ALA A 285 -0.89 -30.83 10.21
C ALA A 285 -0.67 -29.44 9.58
N GLU A 286 0.10 -29.37 8.48
CA GLU A 286 0.31 -28.13 7.73
C GLU A 286 -1.00 -27.60 7.13
N ASN A 287 -1.81 -28.48 6.52
CA ASN A 287 -3.10 -28.11 5.95
C ASN A 287 -4.07 -27.60 7.03
N ASN A 288 -4.10 -28.24 8.20
CA ASN A 288 -4.88 -27.74 9.35
C ASN A 288 -4.41 -26.35 9.78
N ARG A 289 -3.09 -26.10 9.84
CA ARG A 289 -2.53 -24.78 10.18
C ARG A 289 -2.94 -23.71 9.16
N LEU A 290 -2.81 -24.03 7.87
CA LEU A 290 -3.20 -23.12 6.78
C LEU A 290 -4.72 -22.86 6.79
N SER A 291 -5.53 -23.88 7.06
CA SER A 291 -6.98 -23.76 7.18
C SER A 291 -7.39 -22.80 8.31
N VAL A 292 -6.70 -22.87 9.46
CA VAL A 292 -6.93 -21.93 10.57
C VAL A 292 -6.50 -20.50 10.19
N GLN A 293 -5.36 -20.34 9.52
CA GLN A 293 -4.91 -19.03 9.04
C GLN A 293 -5.90 -18.42 8.04
N LEU A 294 -6.43 -19.22 7.12
CA LEU A 294 -7.40 -18.79 6.13
C LEU A 294 -8.70 -18.30 6.80
N ARG A 295 -9.26 -19.06 7.77
CA ARG A 295 -10.44 -18.62 8.54
C ARG A 295 -10.21 -17.31 9.30
N ASN A 296 -9.03 -17.12 9.87
CA ASN A 296 -8.69 -15.87 10.56
C ASN A 296 -8.65 -14.69 9.57
N MET A 297 -8.09 -14.90 8.38
CA MET A 297 -8.07 -13.89 7.32
C MET A 297 -9.48 -13.57 6.81
N GLU A 298 -10.33 -14.57 6.60
CA GLU A 298 -11.74 -14.40 6.21
C GLU A 298 -12.52 -13.61 7.27
N HIS A 299 -12.28 -13.87 8.56
CA HIS A 299 -12.88 -13.12 9.65
C HIS A 299 -12.43 -11.65 9.66
N ASN A 300 -11.12 -11.42 9.48
CA ASN A 300 -10.58 -10.06 9.38
C ASN A 300 -11.12 -9.29 8.16
N GLU A 301 -11.21 -9.94 7.00
CA GLU A 301 -11.82 -9.36 5.81
C GLU A 301 -13.28 -8.97 6.07
N SER A 302 -14.05 -9.86 6.69
CA SER A 302 -15.45 -9.60 7.06
C SER A 302 -15.57 -8.39 7.98
N ARG A 303 -14.72 -8.30 9.01
CA ARG A 303 -14.66 -7.15 9.91
C ARG A 303 -14.30 -5.84 9.17
N HIS A 304 -13.27 -5.86 8.33
CA HIS A 304 -12.88 -4.68 7.55
C HIS A 304 -13.96 -4.26 6.56
N LYS A 305 -14.71 -5.20 5.99
CA LYS A 305 -15.86 -4.90 5.13
C LYS A 305 -16.98 -4.20 5.90
N GLU A 306 -17.22 -4.58 7.15
CA GLU A 306 -18.18 -3.89 8.03
C GLU A 306 -17.69 -2.49 8.41
N GLU A 307 -16.42 -2.34 8.79
CA GLU A 307 -15.79 -1.04 9.06
C GLU A 307 -15.88 -0.10 7.83
N MET A 308 -15.57 -0.61 6.63
CA MET A 308 -15.68 0.16 5.39
C MET A 308 -17.11 0.59 5.08
N LYS A 309 -18.11 -0.27 5.33
CA LYS A 309 -19.52 0.10 5.20
C LYS A 309 -19.90 1.22 6.16
N LEU A 310 -19.45 1.13 7.42
CA LEU A 310 -19.69 2.17 8.42
C LEU A 310 -19.05 3.51 8.02
N MET A 311 -17.78 3.50 7.62
CA MET A 311 -17.08 4.70 7.16
C MET A 311 -17.73 5.31 5.91
N THR A 312 -18.18 4.48 4.96
CA THR A 312 -18.90 4.95 3.78
C THR A 312 -20.22 5.62 4.17
N ALA A 313 -20.98 5.02 5.08
CA ALA A 313 -22.22 5.61 5.59
C ALA A 313 -21.98 6.95 6.31
N GLN A 314 -20.90 7.05 7.10
CA GLN A 314 -20.51 8.30 7.76
C GLN A 314 -20.13 9.40 6.74
N LEU A 315 -19.40 9.04 5.69
CA LEU A 315 -19.06 9.98 4.61
C LEU A 315 -20.31 10.47 3.88
N ASP A 316 -21.27 9.58 3.64
CA ASP A 316 -22.53 9.95 2.98
C ASP A 316 -23.40 10.85 3.88
N ASP A 317 -23.48 10.60 5.19
CA ASP A 317 -24.15 11.49 6.15
C ASP A 317 -23.51 12.88 6.16
N LEU A 318 -22.17 12.96 6.23
CA LEU A 318 -21.45 14.24 6.16
C LEU A 318 -21.71 14.98 4.84
N ARG A 319 -21.68 14.26 3.70
CA ARG A 319 -22.04 14.85 2.39
C ARG A 319 -23.46 15.39 2.38
N GLN A 320 -24.42 14.64 2.92
CA GLN A 320 -25.81 15.08 3.01
C GLN A 320 -25.99 16.32 3.89
N ARG A 321 -25.17 16.51 4.94
CA ARG A 321 -25.19 17.72 5.77
C ARG A 321 -24.54 18.92 5.09
N VAL A 322 -23.39 18.72 4.43
CA VAL A 322 -22.60 19.82 3.84
C VAL A 322 -23.20 20.33 2.52
N GLU A 323 -23.80 19.48 1.69
CA GLU A 323 -24.33 19.90 0.39
C GLU A 323 -25.43 21.00 0.49
N PRO A 324 -26.44 20.91 1.39
CA PRO A 324 -27.41 21.99 1.55
C PRO A 324 -26.80 23.28 2.09
N GLU A 325 -25.79 23.20 2.99
CA GLU A 325 -25.05 24.38 3.46
C GLU A 325 -24.27 25.04 2.33
N LYS A 326 -23.57 24.25 1.50
CA LYS A 326 -22.87 24.71 0.31
C LYS A 326 -23.83 25.37 -0.69
N GLU A 327 -25.00 24.78 -0.94
CA GLU A 327 -26.02 25.40 -1.81
C GLU A 327 -26.62 26.67 -1.20
N ALA A 328 -26.83 26.72 0.12
CA ALA A 328 -27.24 27.93 0.83
C ALA A 328 -26.17 29.04 0.70
N LEU A 329 -24.89 28.69 0.86
CA LEU A 329 -23.78 29.61 0.70
C LEU A 329 -23.69 30.13 -0.74
N LYS A 330 -23.81 29.26 -1.76
CA LYS A 330 -23.88 29.69 -3.17
C LYS A 330 -25.02 30.66 -3.42
N ARG A 331 -26.21 30.41 -2.87
CA ARG A 331 -27.36 31.34 -2.97
C ARG A 331 -27.04 32.68 -2.30
N SER A 332 -26.47 32.66 -1.09
CA SER A 332 -26.05 33.87 -0.36
C SER A 332 -25.03 34.69 -1.16
N VAL A 333 -23.99 34.03 -1.70
CA VAL A 333 -22.97 34.67 -2.54
C VAL A 333 -23.60 35.28 -3.80
N ARG A 334 -24.54 34.61 -4.47
CA ARG A 334 -25.26 35.18 -5.63
C ARG A 334 -26.06 36.42 -5.26
N VAL A 335 -26.76 36.40 -4.12
CA VAL A 335 -27.52 37.56 -3.61
C VAL A 335 -26.58 38.73 -3.31
N GLN A 336 -25.45 38.47 -2.64
CA GLN A 336 -24.45 39.50 -2.35
C GLN A 336 -23.82 40.06 -3.63
N LYS A 337 -23.51 39.20 -4.61
CA LYS A 337 -23.00 39.62 -5.92
C LYS A 337 -24.00 40.56 -6.61
N HIS A 338 -25.28 40.17 -6.70
CA HIS A 338 -26.31 41.01 -7.29
C HIS A 338 -26.46 42.34 -6.53
N ARG A 339 -26.37 42.33 -5.20
CA ARG A 339 -26.41 43.56 -4.39
C ARG A 339 -25.22 44.47 -4.69
N ALA A 340 -24.02 43.90 -4.83
CA ALA A 340 -22.83 44.65 -5.21
C ALA A 340 -22.96 45.25 -6.62
N GLU A 341 -23.43 44.48 -7.60
CA GLU A 341 -23.69 44.95 -8.98
C GLU A 341 -24.66 46.15 -8.98
N ARG A 342 -25.79 46.08 -8.27
CA ARG A 342 -26.71 47.24 -8.15
C ARG A 342 -26.10 48.45 -7.46
N SER A 343 -25.22 48.22 -6.48
CA SER A 343 -24.51 49.30 -5.81
C SER A 343 -23.52 49.97 -6.76
N GLU A 344 -22.82 49.18 -7.57
CA GLU A 344 -21.92 49.66 -8.60
C GLU A 344 -22.68 50.48 -9.65
N GLU A 345 -23.81 49.99 -10.16
CA GLU A 345 -24.70 50.73 -11.07
C GLU A 345 -25.14 52.08 -10.46
N LYS A 346 -25.53 52.10 -9.18
CA LYS A 346 -25.91 53.34 -8.49
C LYS A 346 -24.74 54.31 -8.34
N VAL A 347 -23.53 53.81 -8.06
CA VAL A 347 -22.31 54.63 -8.01
C VAL A 347 -21.98 55.20 -9.39
N GLN A 348 -22.09 54.40 -10.45
CA GLN A 348 -21.90 54.87 -11.83
C GLN A 348 -22.91 55.95 -12.21
N LEU A 349 -24.19 55.80 -11.83
CA LEU A 349 -25.22 56.82 -12.04
C LEU A 349 -24.91 58.11 -11.26
N LEU A 350 -24.52 58.01 -9.99
CA LEU A 350 -24.14 59.20 -9.22
C LEU A 350 -22.88 59.86 -9.79
N ASN A 351 -21.93 59.09 -10.30
CA ASN A 351 -20.71 59.62 -10.90
C ASN A 351 -20.99 60.34 -12.23
N THR A 352 -21.87 59.80 -13.06
CA THR A 352 -22.32 60.48 -14.29
C THR A 352 -23.06 61.78 -13.96
N GLN A 353 -23.97 61.78 -12.99
CA GLN A 353 -24.62 63.01 -12.50
C GLN A 353 -23.62 64.03 -11.96
N LEU A 354 -22.60 63.58 -11.23
CA LEU A 354 -21.54 64.45 -10.71
C LEU A 354 -20.70 65.05 -11.84
N MET A 355 -20.39 64.27 -12.88
CA MET A 355 -19.72 64.77 -14.08
C MET A 355 -20.57 65.82 -14.82
N GLU A 356 -21.87 65.56 -15.01
CA GLU A 356 -22.80 66.54 -15.59
C GLU A 356 -22.83 67.84 -14.77
N LYS A 357 -22.98 67.75 -13.45
CA LYS A 357 -22.96 68.93 -12.57
C LYS A 357 -21.62 69.67 -12.61
N ASN A 358 -20.50 68.96 -12.69
CA ASN A 358 -19.20 69.58 -12.91
C ASN A 358 -19.14 70.31 -14.25
N THR A 359 -19.68 69.73 -15.33
CA THR A 359 -19.73 70.43 -16.64
C THR A 359 -20.62 71.67 -16.61
N GLU A 360 -21.79 71.60 -15.97
CA GLU A 360 -22.66 72.76 -15.74
C GLU A 360 -21.95 73.85 -14.92
N LEU A 361 -21.24 73.46 -13.85
CA LEU A 361 -20.47 74.37 -13.02
C LEU A 361 -19.34 75.03 -13.82
N SER A 362 -18.59 74.27 -14.62
CA SER A 362 -17.57 74.81 -15.51
C SER A 362 -18.15 75.81 -16.50
N ALA A 363 -19.30 75.52 -17.11
CA ALA A 363 -19.98 76.44 -18.02
C ALA A 363 -20.45 77.73 -17.30
N ALA A 364 -20.99 77.59 -16.09
CA ALA A 364 -21.37 78.73 -15.26
C ALA A 364 -20.16 79.58 -14.85
N LEU A 365 -19.03 78.96 -14.51
CA LEU A 365 -17.77 79.66 -14.22
C LEU A 365 -17.27 80.43 -15.45
N SER A 366 -17.25 79.82 -16.64
CA SER A 366 -16.88 80.53 -17.87
C SER A 366 -17.83 81.70 -18.18
N SER A 367 -19.14 81.53 -17.94
CA SER A 367 -20.12 82.61 -18.03
C SER A 367 -19.81 83.74 -17.03
N MET A 368 -19.54 83.41 -15.76
CA MET A 368 -19.16 84.37 -14.74
C MET A 368 -17.88 85.13 -15.11
N GLU A 369 -16.86 84.45 -15.61
CA GLU A 369 -15.62 85.08 -16.09
C GLU A 369 -15.88 86.05 -17.24
N SER A 370 -16.78 85.68 -18.18
CA SER A 370 -17.19 86.57 -19.27
C SER A 370 -17.93 87.81 -18.78
N LEU A 371 -18.82 87.66 -17.77
CA LEU A 371 -19.52 88.77 -17.13
C LEU A 371 -18.56 89.66 -16.35
N LYS A 372 -17.60 89.07 -15.63
CA LYS A 372 -16.54 89.80 -14.92
C LYS A 372 -15.69 90.62 -15.89
N SER A 373 -15.34 90.06 -17.06
CA SER A 373 -14.65 90.80 -18.12
C SER A 373 -15.48 91.99 -18.62
N ARG A 374 -16.78 91.79 -18.84
CA ARG A 374 -17.72 92.85 -19.25
C ARG A 374 -17.89 93.94 -18.18
N TYR A 375 -17.97 93.55 -16.91
CA TYR A 375 -18.02 94.47 -15.77
C TYR A 375 -16.74 95.30 -15.70
N ASN A 376 -15.56 94.70 -15.90
CA ASN A 376 -14.29 95.42 -15.92
C ASN A 376 -14.24 96.45 -17.05
N MET A 377 -14.79 96.13 -18.23
CA MET A 377 -14.94 97.10 -19.33
C MET A 377 -15.87 98.26 -18.94
N LEU A 378 -17.06 97.98 -18.43
CA LEU A 378 -18.00 99.01 -17.94
C LEU A 378 -17.40 99.88 -16.83
N THR A 379 -16.57 99.30 -15.96
CA THR A 379 -15.89 100.05 -14.90
C THR A 379 -14.85 101.03 -15.49
N LYS A 380 -14.14 100.63 -16.56
CA LYS A 380 -13.25 101.55 -17.29
C LYS A 380 -14.03 102.68 -17.95
N ASP A 381 -15.13 102.36 -18.64
CA ASP A 381 -15.99 103.37 -19.27
C ASP A 381 -16.58 104.33 -18.22
N LYS A 382 -17.01 103.82 -17.06
CA LYS A 382 -17.46 104.63 -15.92
C LYS A 382 -16.35 105.57 -15.44
N SER A 383 -15.12 105.08 -15.29
CA SER A 383 -13.99 105.93 -14.86
C SER A 383 -13.66 107.02 -15.90
N GLN A 384 -13.84 106.75 -17.19
CA GLN A 384 -13.72 107.76 -18.24
C GLN A 384 -14.82 108.82 -18.11
N LEU A 385 -16.08 108.41 -17.99
CA LEU A 385 -17.21 109.32 -17.78
C LEU A 385 -17.07 110.14 -16.48
N GLU A 386 -16.59 109.55 -15.39
CA GLU A 386 -16.29 110.27 -14.15
C GLU A 386 -15.22 111.35 -14.38
N SER A 387 -14.18 111.06 -15.16
CA SER A 387 -13.18 112.08 -15.52
C SER A 387 -13.75 113.19 -16.40
N GLU A 388 -14.65 112.88 -17.35
CA GLU A 388 -15.40 113.89 -18.09
C GLU A 388 -16.30 114.75 -17.19
N VAL A 389 -17.00 114.14 -16.23
CA VAL A 389 -17.81 114.86 -15.24
C VAL A 389 -16.95 115.79 -14.39
N THR A 390 -15.76 115.38 -13.97
CA THR A 390 -14.83 116.28 -13.25
C THR A 390 -14.40 117.46 -14.12
N MET A 391 -14.05 117.24 -15.39
CA MET A 391 -13.72 118.33 -16.31
C MET A 391 -14.90 119.28 -16.56
N LEU A 392 -16.12 118.76 -16.67
CA LEU A 392 -17.34 119.56 -16.81
C LEU A 392 -17.67 120.33 -15.53
N ASN A 393 -17.47 119.74 -14.35
CA ASN A 393 -17.65 120.43 -13.07
C ASN A 393 -16.64 121.56 -12.88
N ASP A 394 -15.37 121.38 -13.28
CA ASP A 394 -14.38 122.47 -13.28
C ASP A 394 -14.81 123.60 -14.22
N ARG A 395 -15.40 123.26 -15.38
CA ARG A 395 -15.95 124.24 -16.33
C ARG A 395 -17.14 125.00 -15.73
N VAL A 396 -18.06 124.30 -15.06
CA VAL A 396 -19.22 124.89 -14.38
C VAL A 396 -18.76 125.78 -13.21
N SER A 397 -17.76 125.35 -12.45
CA SER A 397 -17.24 126.12 -11.31
C SER A 397 -16.61 127.44 -11.76
N LYS A 398 -15.85 127.43 -12.87
CA LYS A 398 -15.32 128.67 -13.48
C LYS A 398 -16.43 129.60 -13.96
N LEU A 399 -17.47 129.07 -14.61
CA LEU A 399 -18.62 129.87 -15.05
C LEU A 399 -19.43 130.44 -13.87
N LEU A 400 -19.55 129.70 -12.77
CA LEU A 400 -20.17 130.19 -11.53
C LEU A 400 -19.35 131.31 -10.89
N GLU A 401 -18.02 131.20 -10.88
CA GLU A 401 -17.12 132.25 -10.34
C GLU A 401 -17.18 133.53 -11.19
N GLU A 402 -17.28 133.41 -12.52
CA GLU A 402 -17.53 134.54 -13.43
C GLU A 402 -18.90 135.19 -13.18
N SER A 403 -19.94 134.38 -12.98
CA SER A 403 -21.30 134.87 -12.68
C SER A 403 -21.36 135.60 -11.33
N GLN A 404 -20.78 135.02 -10.28
CA GLN A 404 -20.74 135.60 -8.93
C GLN A 404 -20.02 136.95 -8.92
N ASN A 405 -18.87 137.06 -9.59
CA ASN A 405 -18.13 138.32 -9.71
C ASN A 405 -18.95 139.42 -10.43
N SER A 406 -19.77 139.05 -11.41
CA SER A 406 -20.68 140.00 -12.08
C SER A 406 -21.85 140.44 -11.19
N GLU A 407 -22.36 139.52 -10.36
CA GLU A 407 -23.47 139.76 -9.44
C GLU A 407 -23.05 140.65 -8.27
N ASP A 408 -21.86 140.47 -7.70
CA ASP A 408 -21.34 141.33 -6.62
C ASP A 408 -21.05 142.76 -7.11
N LYS A 409 -20.63 142.92 -8.37
CA LYS A 409 -20.41 144.23 -8.99
C LYS A 409 -21.73 145.00 -9.19
N THR A 410 -22.77 144.32 -9.69
CA THR A 410 -24.11 144.91 -9.85
C THR A 410 -24.81 145.17 -8.52
N ARG A 411 -24.54 144.34 -7.49
CA ARG A 411 -25.04 144.56 -6.12
C ARG A 411 -24.47 145.83 -5.49
N SER A 412 -23.16 146.04 -5.60
CA SER A 412 -22.48 147.25 -5.10
C SER A 412 -23.00 148.54 -5.76
N GLU A 413 -23.22 148.52 -7.09
CA GLU A 413 -23.78 149.66 -7.81
C GLU A 413 -25.21 150.00 -7.38
N ARG A 414 -26.05 148.97 -7.14
CA ARG A 414 -27.43 149.15 -6.68
C ARG A 414 -27.51 149.72 -5.26
N ASP A 415 -26.66 149.28 -4.34
CA ASP A 415 -26.64 149.79 -2.96
C ASP A 415 -26.22 151.27 -2.94
N SER A 416 -25.28 151.69 -3.81
CA SER A 416 -24.90 153.10 -3.96
C SER A 416 -26.03 154.01 -4.50
N LEU A 417 -26.92 153.45 -5.34
CA LEU A 417 -28.09 154.17 -5.86
C LEU A 417 -29.21 154.26 -4.81
N LEU A 418 -29.38 153.24 -3.97
CA LEU A 418 -30.35 153.23 -2.88
C LEU A 418 -30.05 154.31 -1.83
N ASP A 419 -28.78 154.52 -1.46
CA ASP A 419 -28.40 155.58 -0.52
C ASP A 419 -28.71 156.99 -1.08
N ARG A 420 -28.47 157.22 -2.38
CA ARG A 420 -28.84 158.48 -3.05
C ARG A 420 -30.35 158.72 -3.06
N LEU A 421 -31.14 157.67 -3.29
CA LEU A 421 -32.60 157.75 -3.30
C LEU A 421 -33.16 158.09 -1.91
N HIS A 422 -32.60 157.49 -0.86
CA HIS A 422 -32.99 157.81 0.52
C HIS A 422 -32.70 159.27 0.88
N GLN A 423 -31.57 159.82 0.46
CA GLN A 423 -31.21 161.21 0.72
C GLN A 423 -32.16 162.20 0.02
N GLN A 424 -32.50 161.96 -1.26
CA GLN A 424 -33.46 162.80 -1.99
C GLN A 424 -34.89 162.72 -1.43
N THR A 425 -35.28 161.57 -0.90
CA THR A 425 -36.62 161.38 -0.31
C THR A 425 -36.77 162.20 0.98
N MET A 426 -35.72 162.29 1.81
CA MET A 426 -35.73 163.12 3.03
C MET A 426 -35.88 164.61 2.69
N GLU A 427 -35.13 165.12 1.71
CA GLU A 427 -35.22 166.52 1.26
C GLU A 427 -36.59 166.85 0.65
N ASN A 428 -37.25 165.91 -0.02
CA ASN A 428 -38.59 166.13 -0.58
C ASN A 428 -39.66 166.25 0.52
N THR A 429 -39.55 165.45 1.59
CA THR A 429 -40.51 165.48 2.71
C THR A 429 -40.47 166.78 3.52
N THR A 430 -39.31 167.40 3.68
CA THR A 430 -39.16 168.68 4.40
C THR A 430 -39.81 169.82 3.64
N VAL A 431 -39.60 169.91 2.32
CA VAL A 431 -40.24 170.92 1.47
C VAL A 431 -41.76 170.77 1.44
N ARG A 432 -42.28 169.53 1.43
CA ARG A 432 -43.73 169.28 1.45
C ARG A 432 -44.40 169.75 2.74
N LEU A 433 -43.73 169.63 3.89
CA LEU A 433 -44.24 170.10 5.18
C LEU A 433 -44.31 171.63 5.27
N GLU A 434 -43.39 172.35 4.63
CA GLU A 434 -43.45 173.81 4.54
C GLU A 434 -44.58 174.29 3.62
N HIS A 435 -44.84 173.58 2.51
CA HIS A 435 -45.94 173.89 1.60
C HIS A 435 -47.33 173.80 2.27
N GLU A 436 -47.58 172.76 3.06
CA GLU A 436 -48.85 172.60 3.79
C GLU A 436 -49.07 173.69 4.85
N LYS A 437 -47.99 174.14 5.52
CA LYS A 437 -48.09 175.26 6.48
C LYS A 437 -48.55 176.56 5.83
N LEU A 438 -48.03 176.91 4.66
CA LEU A 438 -48.44 178.12 3.92
C LEU A 438 -49.89 178.03 3.41
N LYS A 439 -50.33 176.84 3.01
CA LYS A 439 -51.68 176.59 2.48
C LYS A 439 -52.79 176.76 3.53
N THR A 440 -52.57 176.29 4.76
CA THR A 440 -53.50 176.50 5.88
C THR A 440 -53.65 177.98 6.24
N HIS A 441 -52.57 178.76 6.12
CA HIS A 441 -52.59 180.20 6.36
C HIS A 441 -53.45 180.95 5.33
N LEU A 442 -53.40 180.55 4.06
CA LEU A 442 -54.20 181.16 2.98
C LEU A 442 -55.71 180.97 3.20
N SER A 443 -56.15 179.75 3.53
CA SER A 443 -57.57 179.40 3.72
C SER A 443 -58.24 180.22 4.82
N THR A 444 -57.48 180.60 5.86
CA THR A 444 -58.01 181.36 7.01
C THR A 444 -58.37 182.81 6.65
N VAL A 445 -57.71 183.36 5.62
CA VAL A 445 -57.96 184.73 5.16
C VAL A 445 -59.18 184.80 4.23
N GLU A 446 -59.43 183.75 3.45
CA GLU A 446 -60.58 183.66 2.53
C GLU A 446 -61.93 183.56 3.25
N GLU A 447 -61.99 182.86 4.39
CA GLU A 447 -63.23 182.76 5.20
C GLU A 447 -63.68 184.10 5.79
N LYS A 448 -62.76 185.00 6.12
CA LYS A 448 -63.12 186.33 6.65
C LYS A 448 -63.73 187.24 5.59
N LEU A 449 -63.40 187.04 4.32
CA LEU A 449 -63.92 187.83 3.20
C LEU A 449 -65.38 187.47 2.87
N THR A 450 -65.73 186.19 2.97
CA THR A 450 -67.07 185.69 2.63
C THR A 450 -68.13 186.11 3.65
N LEU A 451 -67.78 186.23 4.93
CA LEU A 451 -68.68 186.72 5.98
C LEU A 451 -69.14 188.17 5.74
N ALA A 452 -68.23 189.06 5.33
CA ALA A 452 -68.56 190.46 5.04
C ALA A 452 -69.49 190.62 3.82
N HIS A 453 -69.43 189.69 2.86
CA HIS A 453 -70.27 189.73 1.67
C HIS A 453 -71.75 189.42 1.97
N ASN A 454 -72.01 188.54 2.95
CA ASN A 454 -73.36 188.10 3.27
C ASN A 454 -74.20 189.17 4.01
N GLU A 455 -73.59 190.01 4.84
CA GLU A 455 -74.31 191.07 5.58
C GLU A 455 -74.85 192.17 4.65
N ILE A 456 -74.12 192.50 3.59
CA ILE A 456 -74.54 193.50 2.60
C ILE A 456 -75.77 193.02 1.82
N GLN A 457 -75.88 191.71 1.58
CA GLN A 457 -76.98 191.12 0.82
C GLN A 457 -78.31 191.15 1.59
N GLN A 458 -78.28 191.03 2.93
CA GLN A 458 -79.48 191.06 3.76
C GLN A 458 -80.13 192.45 3.83
N LEU A 459 -79.33 193.53 3.88
CA LEU A 459 -79.82 194.90 3.88
C LEU A 459 -80.52 195.31 2.58
N LYS A 460 -80.23 194.62 1.47
CA LYS A 460 -80.83 194.89 0.15
C LYS A 460 -82.24 194.33 -0.02
N ASN A 461 -82.57 193.23 0.67
CA ASN A 461 -83.84 192.52 0.50
C ASN A 461 -84.98 193.14 1.33
N SER A 462 -84.67 193.76 2.47
CA SER A 462 -85.66 194.44 3.31
C SER A 462 -86.22 195.71 2.66
N LEU A 463 -85.40 196.43 1.89
CA LEU A 463 -85.83 197.65 1.20
C LEU A 463 -86.91 197.38 0.13
N ARG A 464 -86.82 196.25 -0.58
CA ARG A 464 -87.78 195.87 -1.64
C ARG A 464 -89.16 195.45 -1.12
N GLN A 465 -89.24 194.97 0.12
CA GLN A 465 -90.50 194.45 0.66
C GLN A 465 -91.49 195.57 1.02
N TYR A 466 -90.99 196.76 1.37
CA TYR A 466 -91.86 197.88 1.74
C TYR A 466 -92.42 198.64 0.52
N GLU A 467 -91.71 198.66 -0.61
CA GLU A 467 -92.21 199.27 -1.85
C GLU A 467 -93.46 198.54 -2.39
N GLY A 468 -93.49 197.21 -2.35
CA GLY A 468 -94.63 196.43 -2.87
C GLY A 468 -95.94 196.55 -2.07
N LEU A 469 -95.85 196.92 -0.79
CA LEU A 469 -97.02 197.06 0.08
C LEU A 469 -97.77 198.37 -0.17
N VAL A 470 -97.07 199.40 -0.65
CA VAL A 470 -97.65 200.71 -0.99
C VAL A 470 -98.48 200.63 -2.27
N ASP A 471 -98.11 199.78 -3.22
CA ASP A 471 -98.84 199.62 -4.48
C ASP A 471 -100.15 198.82 -4.31
N THR A 472 -100.20 197.86 -3.38
CA THR A 472 -101.37 196.99 -3.19
C THR A 472 -102.57 197.69 -2.56
N TYR A 473 -102.35 198.66 -1.66
CA TYR A 473 -103.47 199.41 -1.06
C TYR A 473 -104.04 200.49 -1.98
N LYS A 474 -103.24 200.97 -2.94
CA LYS A 474 -103.70 201.88 -3.99
C LYS A 474 -104.75 201.24 -4.90
N ASP A 475 -104.67 199.93 -5.13
CA ASP A 475 -105.61 199.20 -6.01
C ASP A 475 -106.92 198.82 -5.31
N GLN A 476 -106.91 198.54 -4.01
CA GLN A 476 -108.15 198.27 -3.26
C GLN A 476 -109.05 199.51 -3.17
N MET A 477 -108.45 200.69 -3.01
CA MET A 477 -109.16 201.96 -2.97
C MET A 477 -109.90 202.30 -4.28
N LYS A 478 -109.48 201.73 -5.43
CA LYS A 478 -110.17 201.91 -6.73
C LYS A 478 -111.35 200.97 -6.95
N LYS A 479 -111.36 199.79 -6.31
CA LYS A 479 -112.36 198.73 -6.59
C LYS A 479 -113.70 198.98 -5.88
N THR A 480 -113.69 199.42 -4.62
CA THR A 480 -114.93 199.63 -3.85
C THR A 480 -115.67 200.89 -4.24
N ARG A 481 -114.97 201.85 -4.84
CA ARG A 481 -115.59 203.03 -5.47
C ARG A 481 -116.51 202.65 -6.65
N LEU A 482 -116.34 201.48 -7.28
CA LEU A 482 -117.21 200.98 -8.35
C LEU A 482 -118.47 200.26 -7.80
N GLU A 483 -118.39 199.72 -6.58
CA GLU A 483 -119.49 198.98 -5.93
C GLU A 483 -120.50 199.95 -5.26
N ALA A 484 -120.05 201.14 -4.87
CA ALA A 484 -120.91 202.25 -4.43
C ALA A 484 -121.86 202.76 -5.55
N ASP A 485 -121.49 202.60 -6.83
CA ASP A 485 -122.30 203.06 -7.97
C ASP A 485 -123.39 202.04 -8.39
N GLN A 486 -123.19 200.73 -8.17
CA GLN A 486 -124.19 199.70 -8.48
C GLN A 486 -125.33 199.60 -7.45
N MET A 487 -125.08 199.91 -6.16
CA MET A 487 -126.10 199.80 -5.11
C MET A 487 -127.02 201.02 -5.02
N SER A 488 -126.53 202.21 -5.39
CA SER A 488 -127.40 203.38 -5.58
C SER A 488 -128.49 203.14 -6.65
N LEU A 489 -128.25 202.25 -7.63
CA LEU A 489 -129.26 201.88 -8.64
C LEU A 489 -130.31 200.87 -8.12
N GLN A 490 -130.06 200.21 -6.97
CA GLN A 490 -131.05 199.34 -6.29
C GLN A 490 -131.92 200.10 -5.27
N LEU A 491 -131.47 201.28 -4.82
CA LEU A 491 -132.27 202.20 -4.02
C LEU A 491 -133.59 202.61 -4.73
N GLU A 492 -133.60 202.77 -6.07
CA GLU A 492 -134.76 203.34 -6.78
C GLU A 492 -135.87 202.34 -7.18
N ARG A 493 -135.62 201.02 -7.22
CA ARG A 493 -136.64 200.02 -7.60
C ARG A 493 -137.47 199.46 -6.44
N SER A 494 -136.97 199.39 -5.20
CA SER A 494 -137.70 198.77 -4.06
C SER A 494 -138.64 199.74 -3.32
N ASP A 495 -138.43 201.04 -3.42
CA ASP A 495 -139.37 202.06 -2.94
C ASP A 495 -140.64 202.19 -3.82
N ALA A 496 -140.63 201.66 -5.06
CA ALA A 496 -141.74 201.73 -6.02
C ALA A 496 -142.77 200.58 -5.90
N GLU A 497 -142.39 199.40 -5.38
CA GLU A 497 -143.26 198.21 -5.37
C GLU A 497 -144.14 198.08 -4.11
N ASN A 498 -143.61 198.05 -2.88
CA ASN A 498 -144.46 197.71 -1.71
C ASN A 498 -145.19 198.85 -0.99
N LYS A 499 -145.09 200.05 -1.55
CA LYS A 499 -146.11 201.08 -1.41
C LYS A 499 -147.49 200.58 -1.91
N ASN A 500 -147.56 199.65 -2.88
CA ASN A 500 -148.81 199.00 -3.31
C ASN A 500 -149.38 197.99 -2.28
N LEU A 501 -148.56 197.39 -1.40
CA LEU A 501 -149.06 196.51 -0.31
C LEU A 501 -149.58 197.28 0.92
N LYS A 502 -149.31 198.58 0.99
CA LYS A 502 -149.90 199.51 1.95
C LYS A 502 -151.40 199.75 1.70
N ASP A 503 -151.90 199.49 0.48
CA ASP A 503 -153.26 199.89 0.02
C ASP A 503 -154.24 198.71 -0.18
N GLU A 504 -153.78 197.48 -0.46
CA GLU A 504 -154.70 196.34 -0.70
C GLU A 504 -155.30 195.70 0.57
N MET A 505 -154.55 195.36 1.64
CA MET A 505 -155.16 194.64 2.79
C MET A 505 -155.79 195.54 3.87
N ASN A 506 -155.82 196.87 3.64
CA ASN A 506 -156.79 197.79 4.24
C ASN A 506 -158.23 197.48 3.79
N ILE A 507 -158.48 196.68 2.74
CA ILE A 507 -159.83 196.32 2.23
C ILE A 507 -160.40 195.08 2.94
N GLU A 508 -159.59 194.25 3.62
CA GLU A 508 -160.13 193.20 4.51
C GLU A 508 -160.49 193.71 5.93
N LEU A 509 -160.51 195.03 6.17
CA LEU A 509 -161.09 195.70 7.36
C LEU A 509 -162.57 195.36 7.66
N GLU A 510 -163.40 194.95 6.69
CA GLU A 510 -164.86 195.16 6.81
C GLU A 510 -165.76 193.92 6.87
N GLN A 511 -165.29 192.76 6.43
CA GLN A 511 -166.10 191.55 6.38
C GLN A 511 -165.43 190.56 7.35
N VAL A 512 -165.90 190.25 8.56
CA VAL A 512 -167.27 190.03 8.97
C VAL A 512 -167.33 190.07 10.51
N CYS A 513 -167.95 191.13 11.03
CA CYS A 513 -168.79 191.06 12.21
C CYS A 513 -170.26 190.71 11.86
N LEU A 514 -170.71 190.72 10.61
CA LEU A 514 -172.16 190.66 10.30
C LEU A 514 -172.77 189.26 10.14
N THR A 515 -172.50 188.33 11.05
CA THR A 515 -173.54 187.29 11.24
C THR A 515 -173.95 187.02 12.67
N ILE A 516 -173.24 187.42 13.71
CA ILE A 516 -173.72 187.15 15.09
C ILE A 516 -173.16 188.30 15.96
N ILE A 517 -173.92 189.17 16.66
CA ILE A 517 -175.22 189.10 17.38
C ILE A 517 -175.43 187.83 18.19
#